data_AF-A0A954R3X6-F1
#
_entry.id   AF-A0A954R3X6-F1
#
_cell.length_a   1.000
_cell.length_b   1.000
_cell.length_c   1.000
_cell.angle_alpha   90.00
_cell.angle_beta   90.00
_cell.angle_gamma   90.00
#
_symmetry.space_group_name_H-M   'P 1'
#
loop_
_entity.id
_entity.type
_entity.pdbx_description
1 polymer ?
#
loop_
_entity_poly.entity_id
_entity_poly.type
_entity_poly.pdbx_seq_one_letter_code
_entity_poly.pdbx_strand_id
1 'polypeptide(L)'
;MSHAQTDVAWVVDSIDLQVNGYVGVDFNDPQTTREAILHAAQAMRGHSVAAALPTIITGAPATMLACIGNMRQAIESNAEVAAVFRGLHVEGPFLSPRPGFIGAHPIEHAQTQNVSLLSELLEAGGGLVRLLTLAPEVDSDGRMTEF
;
A
#
# COMPACT_ATOMS: atom_id res chain seq x y z
N MET A 1 23.56 -9.68 48.09
CA MET A 1 22.33 -9.16 47.49
C MET A 1 22.48 -9.30 45.98
N SER A 2 21.72 -10.19 45.33
CA SER A 2 21.81 -10.38 43.88
C SER A 2 21.03 -9.27 43.18
N HIS A 3 21.71 -8.47 42.37
CA HIS A 3 21.04 -7.56 41.45
C HIS A 3 20.42 -8.41 40.33
N ALA A 4 19.10 -8.62 40.42
CA ALA A 4 18.33 -9.14 39.30
C ALA A 4 18.35 -8.05 38.22
N GLN A 5 19.12 -8.31 37.17
CA GLN A 5 19.16 -7.48 35.98
C GLN A 5 17.85 -7.75 35.24
N THR A 6 16.86 -6.87 35.43
CA THR A 6 15.67 -6.86 34.57
C THR A 6 16.11 -6.42 33.18
N ASP A 7 16.15 -7.35 32.24
CA ASP A 7 16.31 -7.05 30.82
C ASP A 7 15.11 -6.19 30.40
N VAL A 8 15.35 -4.88 30.24
CA VAL A 8 14.38 -3.97 29.63
C VAL A 8 14.45 -4.21 28.13
N ALA A 9 13.49 -4.97 27.60
CA ALA A 9 13.30 -5.09 26.17
C ALA A 9 12.71 -3.77 25.63
N TRP A 10 13.53 -3.02 24.89
CA TRP A 10 13.03 -1.87 24.14
C TRP A 10 12.21 -2.37 22.95
N VAL A 11 10.89 -2.28 23.07
CA VAL A 11 10.01 -2.45 21.91
C VAL A 11 10.01 -1.12 21.16
N VAL A 12 10.71 -1.08 20.03
CA VAL A 12 10.65 0.05 19.10
C VAL A 12 9.54 -0.25 18.10
N ASP A 13 8.51 0.60 18.11
CA ASP A 13 7.44 0.52 17.13
C ASP A 13 7.99 0.85 15.72
N SER A 14 7.66 0.02 14.74
CA SER A 14 8.07 0.21 13.35
C SER A 14 7.00 0.94 12.52
N ILE A 15 7.44 1.50 11.39
CA ILE A 15 6.57 2.03 10.34
C ILE A 15 6.89 1.28 9.06
N ASP A 16 5.87 0.66 8.46
CA ASP A 16 6.01 -0.12 7.23
C ASP A 16 5.42 0.61 6.02
N LEU A 17 6.28 1.20 5.20
CA LEU A 17 5.84 1.99 4.04
C LEU A 17 5.43 1.13 2.83
N GLN A 18 5.66 -0.19 2.88
CA GLN A 18 5.35 -1.06 1.76
C GLN A 18 5.00 -2.49 2.20
N VAL A 19 3.70 -2.74 2.34
CA VAL A 19 3.14 -4.05 2.69
C VAL A 19 1.99 -4.41 1.76
N ASN A 20 2.13 -5.49 0.99
CA ASN A 20 1.14 -5.92 -0.01
C ASN A 20 0.00 -6.75 0.62
N GLY A 21 0.22 -7.29 1.81
CA GLY A 21 -0.70 -8.12 2.57
C GLY A 21 -0.09 -8.56 3.89
N TYR A 22 -0.91 -9.03 4.83
CA TYR A 22 -0.45 -9.45 6.15
C TYR A 22 -1.32 -10.58 6.72
N VAL A 23 -0.70 -11.52 7.44
CA VAL A 23 -1.37 -12.69 8.08
C VAL A 23 -2.41 -13.41 7.20
N GLY A 24 -2.10 -13.59 5.91
CA GLY A 24 -2.97 -14.29 4.96
C GLY A 24 -4.05 -13.40 4.30
N VAL A 25 -4.06 -12.11 4.59
CA VAL A 25 -4.91 -11.12 3.91
C VAL A 25 -4.10 -10.45 2.81
N ASP A 26 -4.56 -10.56 1.57
CA ASP A 26 -3.96 -9.89 0.41
C ASP A 26 -4.71 -8.56 0.14
N PHE A 27 -4.01 -7.43 0.17
CA PHE A 27 -4.62 -6.13 -0.13
C PHE A 27 -4.86 -5.91 -1.63
N ASN A 28 -4.34 -6.81 -2.48
CA ASN A 28 -4.48 -6.78 -3.93
C ASN A 28 -5.55 -7.75 -4.45
N ASP A 29 -6.30 -8.40 -3.56
CA ASP A 29 -7.51 -9.13 -3.91
C ASP A 29 -8.73 -8.18 -3.87
N PRO A 30 -9.44 -7.94 -4.99
CA PRO A 30 -10.62 -7.09 -5.02
C PRO A 30 -11.79 -7.64 -4.17
N GLN A 31 -11.71 -8.89 -3.71
CA GLN A 31 -12.68 -9.52 -2.81
C GLN A 31 -12.33 -9.37 -1.34
N THR A 32 -11.16 -8.82 -0.99
CA THR A 32 -10.75 -8.61 0.40
C THR A 32 -11.74 -7.71 1.13
N THR A 33 -12.29 -8.24 2.23
CA THR A 33 -13.34 -7.57 3.00
C THR A 33 -12.78 -6.61 4.04
N ARG A 34 -13.62 -5.71 4.55
CA ARG A 34 -13.23 -4.79 5.64
C ARG A 34 -12.85 -5.53 6.91
N GLU A 35 -13.51 -6.65 7.20
CA GLU A 35 -13.23 -7.50 8.36
C GLU A 35 -11.85 -8.15 8.25
N ALA A 36 -11.46 -8.60 7.05
CA ALA A 36 -10.13 -9.11 6.80
C ALA A 36 -9.06 -8.00 6.93
N ILE A 37 -9.33 -6.80 6.42
CA ILE A 37 -8.43 -5.64 6.57
C ILE A 37 -8.26 -5.26 8.04
N LEU A 38 -9.33 -5.28 8.84
CA LEU A 38 -9.27 -5.07 10.29
C LEU A 38 -8.41 -6.13 10.97
N HIS A 39 -8.58 -7.40 10.60
CA HIS A 39 -7.74 -8.49 11.13
C HIS A 39 -6.25 -8.26 10.85
N ALA A 40 -5.91 -7.85 9.62
CA ALA A 40 -4.54 -7.50 9.25
C ALA A 40 -3.99 -6.32 10.07
N ALA A 41 -4.78 -5.24 10.23
CA ALA A 41 -4.38 -4.08 11.01
C ALA A 41 -4.11 -4.43 12.49
N GLN A 42 -5.00 -5.21 13.11
CA GLN A 42 -4.86 -5.66 14.50
C GLN A 42 -3.62 -6.55 14.68
N ALA A 43 -3.37 -7.46 13.73
CA ALA A 43 -2.17 -8.30 13.75
C ALA A 43 -0.89 -7.47 13.63
N MET A 44 -0.85 -6.51 12.70
CA MET A 44 0.30 -5.61 12.54
C MET A 44 0.56 -4.79 13.81
N ARG A 45 -0.48 -4.25 14.46
CA ARG A 45 -0.35 -3.56 15.75
C ARG A 45 0.17 -4.47 16.86
N GLY A 46 -0.29 -5.73 16.88
CA GLY A 46 0.18 -6.77 17.81
C GLY A 46 1.65 -7.16 17.59
N HIS A 47 2.17 -6.99 16.38
CA HIS A 47 3.58 -7.21 16.03
C HIS A 47 4.41 -5.92 16.03
N SER A 48 3.99 -4.91 16.81
CA SER A 48 4.70 -3.64 16.98
C SER A 48 4.87 -2.81 15.70
N VAL A 49 4.00 -2.98 14.71
CA VAL A 49 3.91 -2.04 13.59
C VAL A 49 2.92 -0.94 13.98
N ALA A 50 3.44 0.26 14.23
CA ALA A 50 2.62 1.40 14.64
C ALA A 50 1.90 2.07 13.50
N ALA A 51 2.47 2.05 12.30
CA ALA A 51 1.84 2.59 11.12
C ALA A 51 2.29 1.82 9.87
N ALA A 52 1.42 1.74 8.87
CA ALA A 52 1.76 1.17 7.59
C ALA A 52 1.05 1.85 6.42
N LEU A 53 1.59 1.65 5.22
CA LEU A 53 0.95 1.94 3.94
C LEU A 53 0.66 0.62 3.21
N PRO A 54 -0.58 0.10 3.33
CA PRO A 54 -1.05 -0.97 2.45
C PRO A 54 -0.76 -0.63 0.99
N THR A 55 -0.12 -1.57 0.30
CA THR A 55 0.45 -1.35 -1.03
C THR A 55 -0.38 -2.05 -2.08
N ILE A 56 -0.92 -1.25 -3.01
CA ILE A 56 -1.62 -1.72 -4.20
C ILE A 56 -0.63 -1.79 -5.35
N ILE A 57 -0.37 -2.98 -5.86
CA ILE A 57 0.61 -3.24 -6.92
C ILE A 57 -0.02 -3.16 -8.31
N THR A 58 0.82 -3.19 -9.34
CA THR A 58 0.41 -3.23 -10.75
C THR A 58 -0.58 -4.38 -10.97
N GLY A 59 -1.74 -4.02 -11.52
CA GLY A 59 -2.78 -4.94 -11.94
C GLY A 59 -3.67 -4.28 -12.97
N ALA A 60 -4.72 -4.98 -13.40
CA ALA A 60 -5.73 -4.37 -14.25
C ALA A 60 -6.30 -3.10 -13.58
N PRO A 61 -6.51 -1.99 -14.30
CA PRO A 61 -7.00 -0.73 -13.72
C PRO A 61 -8.24 -0.90 -12.83
N ALA A 62 -9.23 -1.67 -13.30
CA ALA A 62 -10.44 -1.95 -12.53
C ALA A 62 -10.16 -2.68 -11.20
N THR A 63 -9.21 -3.61 -11.19
CA THR A 63 -8.78 -4.32 -9.99
C THR A 63 -8.09 -3.38 -9.01
N MET A 64 -7.15 -2.55 -9.49
CA MET A 64 -6.46 -1.57 -8.64
C MET A 64 -7.46 -0.59 -8.00
N LEU A 65 -8.39 -0.05 -8.79
CA LEU A 65 -9.44 0.85 -8.31
C LEU A 65 -10.33 0.18 -7.25
N ALA A 66 -10.71 -1.08 -7.45
CA ALA A 66 -11.49 -1.84 -6.46
C ALA A 66 -10.71 -2.04 -5.15
N CYS A 67 -9.45 -2.43 -5.23
CA CYS A 67 -8.60 -2.65 -4.05
C CYS A 67 -8.37 -1.34 -3.27
N ILE A 68 -8.06 -0.25 -3.97
CA ILE A 68 -7.95 1.10 -3.37
C ILE A 68 -9.27 1.47 -2.67
N GLY A 69 -10.41 1.23 -3.33
CA GLY A 69 -11.74 1.48 -2.77
C GLY A 69 -12.01 0.68 -1.50
N ASN A 70 -11.65 -0.61 -1.47
CA ASN A 70 -11.80 -1.47 -0.29
C ASN A 70 -10.97 -0.96 0.88
N MET A 71 -9.69 -0.61 0.63
CA MET A 71 -8.79 -0.09 1.66
C MET A 71 -9.27 1.27 2.19
N ARG A 72 -9.68 2.18 1.31
CA ARG A 72 -10.25 3.47 1.70
C ARG A 72 -11.47 3.28 2.60
N GLN A 73 -12.43 2.44 2.18
CA GLN A 73 -13.63 2.20 2.98
C GLN A 73 -13.29 1.60 4.35
N ALA A 74 -12.33 0.67 4.43
CA ALA A 74 -11.89 0.12 5.71
C ALA A 74 -11.26 1.19 6.63
N ILE A 75 -10.40 2.05 6.08
CA ILE A 75 -9.77 3.15 6.83
C ILE A 75 -10.80 4.18 7.30
N GLU A 76 -11.71 4.62 6.43
CA GLU A 76 -12.70 5.65 6.76
C GLU A 76 -13.78 5.14 7.73
N SER A 77 -14.09 3.84 7.72
CA SER A 77 -15.18 3.26 8.52
C SER A 77 -14.76 2.72 9.88
N ASN A 78 -13.45 2.58 10.16
CA ASN A 78 -12.96 1.93 11.38
C ASN A 78 -11.71 2.62 11.96
N ALA A 79 -11.82 3.08 13.21
CA ALA A 79 -10.75 3.82 13.89
C ALA A 79 -9.50 2.97 14.21
N GLU A 80 -9.64 1.65 14.44
CA GLU A 80 -8.49 0.76 14.65
C GLU A 80 -7.70 0.57 13.36
N VAL A 81 -8.40 0.42 12.23
CA VAL A 81 -7.77 0.38 10.90
C VAL A 81 -7.04 1.70 10.64
N ALA A 82 -7.72 2.84 10.84
CA ALA A 82 -7.12 4.17 10.63
C ALA A 82 -5.93 4.48 11.56
N ALA A 83 -5.85 3.83 12.73
CA ALA A 83 -4.72 3.98 13.64
C ALA A 83 -3.43 3.35 13.08
N VAL A 84 -3.55 2.25 12.33
CA VAL A 84 -2.42 1.53 11.74
C VAL A 84 -2.19 1.92 10.29
N PHE A 85 -3.22 1.90 9.44
CA PHE A 85 -3.11 2.22 8.02
C PHE A 85 -3.28 3.72 7.79
N ARG A 86 -2.16 4.43 7.67
CA ARG A 86 -2.09 5.91 7.65
C ARG A 86 -2.20 6.51 6.25
N GLY A 87 -2.62 5.70 5.28
CA GLY A 87 -2.70 6.03 3.88
C GLY A 87 -2.45 4.78 3.04
N LEU A 88 -2.23 4.98 1.74
CA LEU A 88 -1.97 3.94 0.77
C LEU A 88 -0.66 4.22 0.03
N HIS A 89 0.02 3.14 -0.35
CA HIS A 89 1.07 3.16 -1.34
C HIS A 89 0.52 2.54 -2.63
N VAL A 90 0.65 3.25 -3.74
CA VAL A 90 0.35 2.74 -5.08
C VAL A 90 1.67 2.42 -5.76
N GLU A 91 1.96 1.14 -5.97
CA GLU A 91 3.21 0.64 -6.56
C GLU A 91 2.97 0.21 -8.01
N GLY A 92 3.11 1.15 -8.95
CA GLY A 92 2.69 0.97 -10.34
C GLY A 92 1.29 1.56 -10.62
N PRO A 93 0.69 1.31 -11.80
CA PRO A 93 1.16 0.42 -12.86
C PRO A 93 2.20 1.07 -13.77
N PHE A 94 2.66 2.28 -13.46
CA PHE A 94 3.59 3.08 -14.27
C PHE A 94 5.05 2.62 -14.14
N LEU A 95 5.29 1.32 -14.38
CA LEU A 95 6.60 0.68 -14.26
C LEU A 95 7.18 0.35 -15.64
N SER A 96 8.50 0.25 -15.70
CA SER A 96 9.22 -0.09 -16.92
C SER A 96 8.94 -1.55 -17.35
N PRO A 97 8.39 -1.79 -18.56
CA PRO A 97 8.15 -3.15 -19.06
C PRO A 97 9.44 -3.85 -19.51
N ARG A 98 10.60 -3.19 -19.37
CA ARG A 98 11.88 -3.74 -19.78
C ARG A 98 12.20 -5.01 -18.97
N PRO A 99 12.70 -6.08 -19.60
CA PRO A 99 13.08 -7.30 -18.88
C PRO A 99 14.03 -7.00 -17.73
N GLY A 100 13.69 -7.50 -16.54
CA GLY A 100 14.45 -7.30 -15.29
C GLY A 100 14.05 -6.06 -14.48
N PHE A 101 13.25 -5.15 -15.01
CA PHE A 101 12.80 -3.94 -14.30
C PHE A 101 11.41 -4.11 -13.66
N ILE A 102 10.53 -4.89 -14.29
CA ILE A 102 9.13 -5.08 -13.88
C ILE A 102 8.98 -5.94 -12.61
N GLY A 103 9.99 -6.75 -12.25
CA GLY A 103 9.96 -7.60 -11.06
C GLY A 103 8.80 -8.60 -11.06
N ALA A 104 8.07 -8.68 -9.95
CA ALA A 104 6.92 -9.57 -9.77
C ALA A 104 5.60 -9.00 -10.32
N HIS A 105 5.62 -7.79 -10.90
CA HIS A 105 4.42 -7.14 -11.44
C HIS A 105 4.03 -7.78 -12.78
N PRO A 106 2.72 -8.02 -13.04
CA PRO A 106 2.26 -8.53 -14.33
C PRO A 106 2.59 -7.55 -15.47
N ILE A 107 3.45 -7.98 -16.38
CA ILE A 107 3.97 -7.13 -17.46
C ILE A 107 2.87 -6.63 -18.41
N GLU A 108 1.81 -7.41 -18.58
CA GLU A 108 0.64 -7.07 -19.38
C GLU A 108 -0.17 -5.90 -18.82
N HIS A 109 0.04 -5.56 -17.55
CA HIS A 109 -0.61 -4.45 -16.86
C HIS A 109 0.30 -3.25 -16.68
N ALA A 110 1.59 -3.36 -17.05
CA ALA A 110 2.50 -2.24 -17.06
C ALA A 110 1.95 -1.13 -17.99
N GLN A 111 1.91 0.09 -17.47
CA GLN A 111 1.48 1.27 -18.19
C GLN A 111 2.68 2.19 -18.41
N THR A 112 2.73 2.81 -19.59
CA THR A 112 3.54 4.02 -19.78
C THR A 112 2.79 5.22 -19.20
N GLN A 113 3.30 6.44 -19.41
CA GLN A 113 2.63 7.68 -19.00
C GLN A 113 1.12 7.66 -19.31
N ASN A 114 0.30 7.78 -18.25
CA ASN A 114 -1.14 7.87 -18.34
C ASN A 114 -1.70 8.69 -17.16
N VAL A 115 -1.79 10.00 -17.36
CA VAL A 115 -2.28 10.96 -16.37
C VAL A 115 -3.74 10.70 -16.00
N SER A 116 -4.58 10.24 -16.94
CA SER A 116 -5.99 9.94 -16.66
C SER A 116 -6.12 8.82 -15.63
N LEU A 117 -5.41 7.71 -15.85
CA LEU A 117 -5.44 6.59 -14.91
C LEU A 117 -4.84 6.98 -13.55
N LEU A 118 -3.76 7.77 -13.53
CA LEU A 118 -3.22 8.27 -12.28
C LEU A 118 -4.28 9.08 -11.51
N SER A 119 -4.96 10.01 -12.17
CA SER A 119 -6.05 10.78 -11.56
C SER A 119 -7.14 9.86 -11.00
N GLU A 120 -7.58 8.85 -11.75
CA GLU A 120 -8.58 7.88 -11.29
C GLU A 120 -8.12 7.12 -10.03
N LEU A 121 -6.86 6.68 -9.98
CA LEU A 121 -6.30 6.00 -8.81
C LEU A 121 -6.23 6.91 -7.59
N LEU A 122 -5.83 8.18 -7.77
CA LEU A 122 -5.76 9.17 -6.70
C LEU A 122 -7.16 9.55 -6.19
N GLU A 123 -8.13 9.72 -7.09
CA GLU A 123 -9.54 10.00 -6.77
C GLU A 123 -10.18 8.85 -6.01
N ALA A 124 -9.95 7.60 -6.45
CA ALA A 124 -10.41 6.40 -5.75
C ALA A 124 -9.88 6.39 -4.31
N GLY A 125 -8.61 6.79 -4.13
CA GLY A 125 -7.98 6.90 -2.82
C GLY A 125 -8.53 8.00 -1.92
N GLY A 126 -9.29 8.97 -2.45
CA GLY A 126 -9.94 10.00 -1.64
C GLY A 126 -8.97 10.83 -0.79
N GLY A 127 -7.74 11.04 -1.26
CA GLY A 127 -6.68 11.72 -0.51
C GLY A 127 -5.87 10.82 0.44
N LEU A 128 -6.10 9.51 0.44
CA LEU A 128 -5.33 8.54 1.22
C LEU A 128 -4.06 8.04 0.52
N VAL A 129 -3.91 8.20 -0.80
CA VAL A 129 -2.65 7.85 -1.49
C VAL A 129 -1.54 8.79 -1.02
N ARG A 130 -0.50 8.23 -0.37
CA ARG A 130 0.63 8.99 0.22
C ARG A 130 1.94 8.76 -0.50
N LEU A 131 2.06 7.61 -1.18
CA LEU A 131 3.26 7.20 -1.87
C LEU A 131 2.86 6.61 -3.22
N LEU A 132 3.55 7.02 -4.27
CA LEU A 132 3.44 6.48 -5.62
C LEU A 132 4.82 6.00 -6.03
N THR A 133 4.92 4.73 -6.43
CA THR A 133 6.12 4.20 -7.10
C THR A 133 5.86 4.13 -8.60
N LEU A 134 6.75 4.77 -9.37
CA LEU A 134 6.74 4.78 -10.83
C LEU A 134 8.18 4.71 -11.36
N ALA A 135 8.34 4.29 -12.61
CA ALA A 135 9.60 4.34 -13.33
C ALA A 135 9.71 5.69 -14.06
N PRO A 136 10.68 6.56 -13.73
CA PRO A 136 10.75 7.90 -14.30
C PRO A 136 10.96 7.89 -15.82
N GLU A 137 11.60 6.86 -16.38
CA GLU A 137 11.79 6.77 -17.83
C GLU A 137 10.50 6.49 -18.61
N VAL A 138 9.43 6.03 -17.95
CA VAL A 138 8.11 5.88 -18.58
C VAL A 138 7.24 7.15 -18.46
N ASP A 139 7.73 8.16 -17.75
CA ASP A 139 7.18 9.51 -17.59
C ASP A 139 8.21 10.55 -18.03
N SER A 140 8.74 10.42 -19.25
CA SER A 140 9.97 11.10 -19.67
C SER A 140 9.91 12.64 -19.65
N ASP A 141 8.73 13.24 -19.70
CA ASP A 141 8.48 14.69 -19.59
C ASP A 141 7.84 15.08 -18.23
N GLY A 142 7.74 14.14 -17.28
CA GLY A 142 7.41 14.39 -15.87
C GLY A 142 5.94 14.68 -15.56
N ARG A 143 5.03 14.55 -16.53
CA ARG A 143 3.63 15.03 -16.40
C ARG A 143 2.82 14.30 -15.34
N MET A 144 3.17 13.07 -14.96
CA MET A 144 2.50 12.36 -13.86
C MET A 144 2.95 12.86 -12.48
N THR A 145 3.99 13.69 -12.43
CA THR A 145 4.53 14.28 -11.20
C THR A 145 4.48 15.81 -11.18
N GLU A 146 3.82 16.43 -12.16
CA GLU A 146 3.50 17.86 -12.17
C GLU A 146 2.31 18.12 -11.23
N PHE A 147 2.58 18.72 -10.06
CA PHE A 147 1.58 19.12 -9.06
C PHE A 147 1.69 20.60 -8.71
#